data_AF-A0A3N5KIY4-F1
#
_entry.id   AF-A0A3N5KIY4-F1
#
_cell.length_a   1.000
_cell.length_b   1.000
_cell.length_c   1.000
_cell.angle_alpha   90.00
_cell.angle_beta   90.00
_cell.angle_gamma   90.00
#
_symmetry.space_group_name_H-M   'P 1'
#
loop_
_entity.id
_entity.type
_entity.pdbx_description
1 polymer ?
#
loop_
_entity_poly.entity_id
_entity_poly.type
_entity_poly.pdbx_seq_one_letter_code
_entity_poly.pdbx_strand_id
1 'polypeptide(L)'
;MFKNTKVNFAILFTALVVSYYVTLRVDAPNYEDKYKRHTSIINNTVEYPYKYRLINPYIANIYFTVFKSFVSEKTAFLTAYTIHNFAVFLFMFFAAAKLFSVWFNDTGTIVSLLLFALIVPISLTGYDTLGDITTAGLMALGFYFINTDKIKYLYPIVFIGAFNELQIIILILFYFFGKRGNFKDKKVWLNAVLLTVTFVIAYVIIYLLRGGSAGNDE
;
A
#
# COMPACT_ATOMS: atom_id res chain seq x y z
N MET A 1 -13.51 -11.31 2.91
CA MET A 1 -14.27 -11.04 4.15
C MET A 1 -14.14 -12.24 5.09
N PHE A 2 -14.01 -12.05 6.41
CA PHE A 2 -14.02 -13.15 7.38
C PHE A 2 -15.46 -13.62 7.60
N LYS A 3 -15.65 -14.90 7.98
CA LYS A 3 -16.98 -15.37 8.43
C LYS A 3 -17.37 -14.74 9.78
N ASN A 4 -16.39 -14.36 10.59
CA ASN A 4 -16.61 -13.73 11.88
C ASN A 4 -16.93 -12.23 11.74
N THR A 5 -18.15 -11.85 12.12
CA THR A 5 -18.65 -10.47 12.10
C THR A 5 -17.85 -9.53 12.99
N LYS A 6 -17.31 -10.01 14.13
CA LYS A 6 -16.53 -9.19 15.07
C LYS A 6 -15.19 -8.74 14.46
N VAL A 7 -14.51 -9.64 13.74
CA VAL A 7 -13.25 -9.32 13.04
C VAL A 7 -13.51 -8.30 11.93
N ASN A 8 -14.55 -8.51 11.12
CA ASN A 8 -14.92 -7.56 10.06
C ASN A 8 -15.31 -6.19 10.65
N PHE A 9 -16.05 -6.16 11.76
CA PHE A 9 -16.40 -4.93 12.45
C PHE A 9 -15.14 -4.22 12.96
N ALA A 10 -14.22 -4.94 13.61
CA ALA A 10 -12.96 -4.36 14.08
C ALA A 10 -12.15 -3.74 12.93
N ILE A 11 -12.03 -4.44 11.79
CA ILE A 11 -11.36 -3.91 10.59
C ILE A 11 -12.02 -2.62 10.10
N LEU A 12 -13.35 -2.61 9.94
CA LEU A 12 -14.08 -1.45 9.42
C LEU A 12 -14.02 -0.26 10.38
N PHE A 13 -14.23 -0.51 11.67
CA PHE A 13 -14.21 0.51 12.71
C PHE A 13 -12.82 1.14 12.85
N THR A 14 -11.76 0.32 12.91
CA THR A 14 -10.38 0.83 13.00
C THR A 14 -9.98 1.60 11.74
N ALA A 15 -10.33 1.11 10.54
CA ALA A 15 -10.08 1.83 9.30
C ALA A 15 -10.76 3.20 9.27
N LEU A 16 -12.01 3.29 9.74
CA LEU A 16 -12.75 4.54 9.81
C LEU A 16 -12.09 5.53 10.79
N VAL A 17 -11.81 5.09 12.01
CA VAL A 17 -11.22 5.93 13.06
C VAL A 17 -9.84 6.45 12.63
N VAL A 18 -8.97 5.57 12.11
CA VAL A 18 -7.63 5.95 11.69
C VAL A 18 -7.67 6.86 10.47
N SER A 19 -8.51 6.55 9.46
CA SER A 19 -8.67 7.43 8.29
C SER A 19 -9.14 8.83 8.69
N TYR A 20 -10.12 8.92 9.58
CA TYR A 20 -10.62 10.20 10.09
C TYR A 20 -9.52 10.98 10.84
N TYR A 21 -8.78 10.29 11.72
CA TYR A 21 -7.66 10.89 12.45
C TYR A 21 -6.60 11.44 11.49
N VAL A 22 -6.15 10.65 10.52
CA VAL A 22 -5.15 11.05 9.52
C VAL A 22 -5.65 12.23 8.70
N THR A 23 -6.91 12.20 8.28
CA THR A 23 -7.51 13.30 7.53
C THR A 23 -7.44 14.62 8.31
N LEU A 24 -7.84 14.62 9.59
CA LEU A 24 -7.90 15.84 10.38
C LEU A 24 -6.56 16.32 10.92
N ARG A 25 -5.66 15.40 11.26
CA ARG A 25 -4.41 15.71 11.96
C ARG A 25 -3.20 15.76 11.02
N VAL A 26 -3.29 15.13 9.85
CA VAL A 26 -2.20 15.06 8.89
C VAL A 26 -2.60 15.75 7.58
N ASP A 27 -3.72 15.40 6.96
CA ASP A 27 -4.01 15.84 5.59
C ASP A 27 -4.55 17.27 5.52
N ALA A 28 -5.54 17.61 6.32
CA ALA A 28 -6.15 18.94 6.31
C ALA A 28 -5.18 20.06 6.73
N PRO A 29 -4.33 19.89 7.78
CA PRO A 29 -3.35 20.88 8.15
C PRO A 29 -2.25 21.07 7.09
N ASN A 30 -1.89 20.01 6.36
CA ASN A 30 -0.82 20.02 5.35
C ASN A 30 -1.36 20.01 3.90
N TYR A 31 -2.55 20.58 3.69
CA TYR A 31 -3.26 20.53 2.42
C TYR A 31 -2.42 21.03 1.24
N GLU A 32 -1.79 22.20 1.37
CA GLU A 32 -1.06 22.85 0.27
C GLU A 32 0.11 21.98 -0.24
N ASP A 33 0.93 21.47 0.68
CA ASP A 33 2.06 20.60 0.35
C ASP A 33 1.60 19.30 -0.30
N LYS A 34 0.53 18.71 0.23
CA LYS A 34 -0.03 17.46 -0.27
C LYS A 34 -0.65 17.65 -1.66
N TYR A 35 -1.35 18.76 -1.88
CA TYR A 35 -1.94 19.12 -3.16
C TYR A 35 -0.89 19.41 -4.22
N LYS A 36 0.11 20.24 -3.89
CA LYS A 36 1.25 20.52 -4.78
C LYS A 36 1.94 19.23 -5.22
N ARG A 37 2.18 18.32 -4.28
CA ARG A 37 2.80 17.02 -4.57
C ARG A 37 1.93 16.13 -5.44
N HIS A 38 0.65 16.00 -5.09
CA HIS A 38 -0.31 15.26 -5.90
C HIS A 38 -0.25 15.73 -7.36
N THR A 39 -0.39 17.04 -7.57
CA THR A 39 -0.35 17.64 -8.90
C THR A 39 0.99 17.40 -9.60
N SER A 40 2.13 17.49 -8.90
CA SER A 40 3.44 17.18 -9.48
C SER A 40 3.60 15.70 -9.89
N ILE A 41 2.99 14.78 -9.14
CA ILE A 41 2.97 13.35 -9.51
C ILE A 41 2.09 13.16 -10.75
N ILE A 42 0.88 13.72 -10.77
CA ILE A 42 -0.03 13.59 -11.92
C ILE A 42 0.61 14.18 -13.18
N ASN A 43 1.25 15.35 -13.07
CA ASN A 43 1.92 16.03 -14.18
C ASN A 43 3.31 15.49 -14.53
N ASN A 44 3.79 14.45 -13.83
CA ASN A 44 5.11 13.85 -14.02
C ASN A 44 6.31 14.82 -13.84
N THR A 45 6.17 15.83 -12.99
CA THR A 45 7.23 16.81 -12.70
C THR A 45 7.92 16.56 -11.35
N VAL A 46 7.50 15.54 -10.61
CA VAL A 46 8.08 15.21 -9.31
C VAL A 46 9.39 14.42 -9.45
N GLU A 47 10.33 14.69 -8.56
CA GLU A 47 11.59 13.95 -8.48
C GLU A 47 11.47 12.61 -7.72
N TYR A 48 12.55 11.83 -7.76
CA TYR A 48 12.72 10.65 -6.92
C TYR A 48 12.68 11.03 -5.43
N PRO A 49 12.05 10.25 -4.53
CA PRO A 49 11.49 8.91 -4.72
C PRO A 49 10.02 8.86 -5.17
N TYR A 50 9.33 9.99 -5.31
CA TYR A 50 7.88 10.03 -5.53
C TYR A 50 7.46 9.77 -6.98
N LYS A 51 8.38 9.95 -7.93
CA LYS A 51 8.14 9.76 -9.37
C LYS A 51 7.49 8.43 -9.75
N TYR A 52 7.78 7.38 -8.98
CA TYR A 52 7.30 6.01 -9.26
C TYR A 52 6.18 5.55 -8.31
N ARG A 53 5.71 6.42 -7.40
CA ARG A 53 4.62 6.11 -6.46
C ARG A 53 3.27 6.48 -7.08
N LEU A 54 2.77 5.64 -7.98
CA LEU A 54 1.66 5.97 -8.88
C LEU A 54 0.29 5.56 -8.34
N ILE A 55 0.19 4.43 -7.64
CA ILE A 55 -1.11 3.84 -7.30
C ILE A 55 -2.02 4.82 -6.54
N ASN A 56 -1.57 5.32 -5.39
CA ASN A 56 -2.42 6.13 -4.54
C ASN A 56 -2.79 7.49 -5.16
N PRO A 57 -1.85 8.27 -5.73
CA PRO A 57 -2.18 9.54 -6.36
C PRO A 57 -3.16 9.41 -7.52
N TYR A 58 -3.02 8.38 -8.37
CA TYR A 58 -3.93 8.19 -9.51
C TYR A 58 -5.34 7.81 -9.07
N ILE A 59 -5.48 6.90 -8.10
CA ILE A 59 -6.80 6.53 -7.56
C ILE A 59 -7.45 7.74 -6.88
N ALA A 60 -6.69 8.49 -6.06
CA ALA A 60 -7.19 9.70 -5.44
C ALA A 60 -7.59 10.77 -6.48
N ASN A 61 -6.86 10.87 -7.61
CA ASN A 61 -7.17 11.82 -8.68
C ASN A 61 -8.50 11.50 -9.37
N ILE A 62 -8.87 10.22 -9.50
CA ILE A 62 -10.17 9.82 -10.04
C ILE A 62 -11.29 10.41 -9.17
N TYR A 63 -11.21 10.22 -7.85
CA TYR A 63 -12.19 10.79 -6.92
C TYR A 63 -12.19 12.32 -6.95
N PHE A 64 -11.00 12.93 -6.94
CA PHE A 64 -10.83 14.37 -6.95
C PHE A 64 -11.48 15.02 -8.19
N THR A 65 -11.25 14.43 -9.37
CA THR A 65 -11.84 14.91 -10.64
C THR A 65 -13.37 14.87 -10.59
N VAL A 66 -13.94 13.82 -10.01
CA VAL A 66 -15.40 13.71 -9.84
C VAL A 66 -15.91 14.80 -8.88
N PHE A 67 -15.31 14.94 -7.69
CA PHE A 67 -15.79 15.89 -6.68
C PHE A 67 -15.56 17.36 -7.05
N LYS A 68 -14.51 17.69 -7.80
CA LYS A 68 -14.21 19.06 -8.24
C LYS A 68 -15.34 19.68 -9.07
N SER A 69 -16.20 18.86 -9.67
CA SER A 69 -17.39 19.32 -10.41
C SER A 69 -18.53 19.82 -9.50
N PHE A 70 -18.49 19.51 -8.19
CA PHE A 70 -19.59 19.76 -7.26
C PHE A 70 -19.23 20.69 -6.11
N VAL A 71 -17.94 20.78 -5.73
CA VAL A 71 -17.47 21.54 -4.57
C VAL A 71 -16.16 22.26 -4.87
N SER A 72 -15.72 23.15 -3.97
CA SER A 72 -14.45 23.87 -4.10
C SER A 72 -13.26 22.90 -4.15
N GLU A 73 -12.17 23.32 -4.81
CA GLU A 73 -10.98 22.48 -5.05
C GLU A 73 -10.42 21.87 -3.76
N LYS A 74 -10.24 22.68 -2.72
CA LYS A 74 -9.74 22.22 -1.42
C LYS A 74 -10.66 21.17 -0.80
N THR A 75 -11.97 21.41 -0.82
CA THR A 75 -12.97 20.48 -0.28
C THR A 75 -13.00 19.18 -1.10
N ALA A 76 -12.95 19.27 -2.44
CA ALA A 76 -12.91 18.12 -3.33
C ALA A 76 -11.67 17.25 -3.06
N PHE A 77 -10.50 17.88 -2.94
CA PHE A 77 -9.25 17.18 -2.69
C PHE A 77 -9.23 16.48 -1.34
N LEU A 78 -9.60 17.18 -0.26
CA LEU A 78 -9.65 16.58 1.08
C LEU A 78 -10.68 15.46 1.16
N THR A 79 -11.84 15.61 0.50
CA THR A 79 -12.86 14.56 0.44
C THR A 79 -12.34 13.33 -0.32
N ALA A 80 -11.72 13.53 -1.48
CA ALA A 80 -11.10 12.46 -2.27
C ALA A 80 -10.04 11.70 -1.47
N TYR A 81 -9.16 12.41 -0.77
CA TYR A 81 -8.12 11.81 0.07
C TYR A 81 -8.69 11.13 1.31
N THR A 82 -9.77 11.63 1.90
CA THR A 82 -10.46 10.98 3.04
C THR A 82 -11.03 9.62 2.63
N ILE A 83 -11.70 9.57 1.48
CA ILE A 83 -12.26 8.33 0.92
C ILE A 83 -11.14 7.35 0.58
N HIS A 84 -10.07 7.85 -0.05
CA HIS A 84 -8.92 7.02 -0.40
C HIS A 84 -8.17 6.49 0.83
N ASN A 85 -7.94 7.33 1.84
CA ASN A 85 -7.38 6.93 3.14
C ASN A 85 -8.22 5.81 3.75
N PHE A 86 -9.56 5.94 3.75
CA PHE A 86 -10.43 4.92 4.29
C PHE A 86 -10.27 3.59 3.52
N ALA A 87 -10.25 3.63 2.19
CA ALA A 87 -10.04 2.42 1.38
C ALA A 87 -8.67 1.76 1.64
N VAL A 88 -7.61 2.55 1.75
CA VAL A 88 -6.24 2.06 2.01
C VAL A 88 -6.10 1.48 3.41
N PHE A 89 -6.61 2.16 4.45
CA PHE A 89 -6.61 1.60 5.80
C PHE A 89 -7.48 0.36 5.91
N LEU A 90 -8.64 0.33 5.24
CA LEU A 90 -9.49 -0.85 5.20
C LEU A 90 -8.77 -2.04 4.57
N PHE A 91 -8.08 -1.82 3.45
CA PHE A 91 -7.25 -2.82 2.80
C PHE A 91 -6.11 -3.30 3.70
N MET A 92 -5.37 -2.38 4.32
CA MET A 92 -4.25 -2.70 5.19
C MET A 92 -4.70 -3.50 6.42
N PHE A 93 -5.76 -3.07 7.12
CA PHE A 93 -6.27 -3.82 8.28
C PHE A 93 -6.87 -5.17 7.88
N PHE A 94 -7.50 -5.27 6.71
CA PHE A 94 -7.92 -6.55 6.18
C PHE A 94 -6.73 -7.49 5.91
N ALA A 95 -5.66 -6.98 5.31
CA ALA A 95 -4.42 -7.70 5.06
C ALA A 95 -3.75 -8.18 6.35
N ALA A 96 -3.61 -7.28 7.32
CA ALA A 96 -3.06 -7.55 8.64
C ALA A 96 -3.91 -8.61 9.38
N ALA A 97 -5.24 -8.51 9.33
CA ALA A 97 -6.13 -9.50 9.93
C ALA A 97 -5.90 -10.90 9.32
N LYS A 98 -5.74 -10.97 7.99
CA LYS A 98 -5.43 -12.24 7.30
C LYS A 98 -4.12 -12.81 7.78
N LEU A 99 -3.09 -11.98 7.88
CA LEU A 99 -1.79 -12.39 8.39
C LEU A 99 -1.87 -12.88 9.84
N PHE A 100 -2.46 -12.11 10.75
CA PHE A 100 -2.58 -12.49 12.17
C PHE A 100 -3.40 -13.78 12.38
N SER A 101 -4.43 -14.00 11.56
CA SER A 101 -5.24 -15.22 11.63
C SER A 101 -4.47 -16.52 11.29
N VAL A 102 -3.24 -16.43 10.79
CA VAL A 102 -2.35 -17.58 10.61
C VAL A 102 -1.90 -18.15 11.96
N TRP A 103 -1.70 -17.29 12.97
CA TRP A 103 -1.15 -17.68 14.27
C TRP A 103 -2.13 -17.55 15.43
N PHE A 104 -3.17 -16.73 15.26
CA PHE A 104 -4.11 -16.41 16.33
C PHE A 104 -5.55 -16.79 15.96
N ASN A 105 -6.34 -17.10 16.99
CA ASN A 105 -7.79 -17.20 16.86
C ASN A 105 -8.43 -15.81 16.64
N ASP A 106 -9.76 -15.76 16.52
CA ASP A 106 -10.48 -14.51 16.23
C ASP A 106 -10.22 -13.43 17.30
N THR A 107 -10.19 -13.80 18.58
CA THR A 107 -9.92 -12.86 19.68
C THR A 107 -8.50 -12.31 19.60
N GLY A 108 -7.50 -13.18 19.44
CA GLY A 108 -6.11 -12.77 19.29
C GLY A 108 -5.86 -11.93 18.04
N THR A 109 -6.59 -12.21 16.95
CA THR A 109 -6.57 -11.40 15.72
C THR A 109 -7.10 -9.99 15.99
N ILE A 110 -8.22 -9.85 16.69
CA ILE A 110 -8.78 -8.54 17.05
C ILE A 110 -7.82 -7.76 17.95
N VAL A 111 -7.26 -8.40 18.98
CA VAL A 111 -6.29 -7.74 19.88
C VAL A 111 -5.06 -7.27 19.09
N SER A 112 -4.52 -8.12 18.21
CA SER A 112 -3.37 -7.76 17.37
C SER A 112 -3.68 -6.62 16.42
N LEU A 113 -4.88 -6.59 15.82
CA LEU A 113 -5.34 -5.49 14.96
C LEU A 113 -5.43 -4.17 15.74
N LEU A 114 -6.00 -4.20 16.94
CA LEU A 114 -6.13 -2.99 17.76
C LEU A 114 -4.76 -2.47 18.20
N LEU A 115 -3.84 -3.35 18.61
CA LEU A 115 -2.46 -2.97 18.93
C LEU A 115 -1.74 -2.39 17.71
N PHE A 116 -1.89 -3.02 16.54
CA PHE A 116 -1.33 -2.51 15.30
C PHE A 116 -1.90 -1.14 14.94
N ALA A 117 -3.22 -0.94 15.10
CA ALA A 117 -3.89 0.33 14.85
C ALA A 117 -3.39 1.48 15.74
N LEU A 118 -2.91 1.19 16.96
CA LEU A 118 -2.30 2.21 17.83
C LEU A 118 -0.93 2.66 17.33
N ILE A 119 -0.17 1.76 16.73
CA ILE A 119 1.18 2.05 16.22
C ILE A 119 1.10 2.81 14.91
N VAL A 120 0.09 2.54 14.08
CA VAL A 120 -0.06 3.14 12.75
C VAL A 120 0.07 4.67 12.80
N PRO A 121 -0.75 5.43 13.56
CA PRO A 121 -0.62 6.89 13.64
C PRO A 121 0.76 7.39 14.10
N ILE A 122 1.42 6.64 14.99
CA ILE A 122 2.76 6.99 15.53
C ILE A 122 3.84 6.78 14.47
N SER A 123 3.66 5.78 13.62
CA SER A 123 4.57 5.48 12.50
C SER A 123 4.44 6.44 11.32
N LEU A 124 3.38 7.26 11.29
CA LEU A 124 3.15 8.31 10.29
C LEU A 124 4.08 9.50 10.54
N THR A 125 5.38 9.25 10.39
CA THR A 125 6.44 10.27 10.45
C THR A 125 6.82 10.75 9.05
N GLY A 126 6.36 10.04 8.02
CA GLY A 126 6.67 10.29 6.61
C GLY A 126 5.67 11.19 5.89
N TYR A 127 6.18 11.88 4.86
CA TYR A 127 5.41 12.82 4.05
C TYR A 127 4.45 12.15 3.03
N ASP A 128 4.53 10.83 2.79
CA ASP A 128 3.65 10.09 1.87
C ASP A 128 3.02 8.87 2.55
N THR A 129 2.13 9.20 3.49
CA THR A 129 1.40 8.31 4.37
C THR A 129 0.64 7.21 3.61
N LEU A 130 0.07 7.52 2.46
CA LEU A 130 -0.75 6.59 1.68
C LEU A 130 0.10 5.55 0.97
N GLY A 131 1.22 5.97 0.37
CA GLY A 131 2.21 5.08 -0.23
C GLY A 131 2.64 4.01 0.77
N ASP A 132 3.13 4.45 1.93
CA ASP A 132 3.74 3.56 2.91
C ASP A 132 2.70 2.57 3.50
N ILE A 133 1.46 3.01 3.76
CA ILE A 133 0.39 2.14 4.28
C ILE A 133 -0.11 1.13 3.22
N THR A 134 -0.19 1.53 1.95
CA THR A 134 -0.49 0.59 0.85
C THR A 134 0.61 -0.48 0.73
N THR A 135 1.89 -0.09 0.83
CA THR A 135 3.02 -1.03 0.84
C THR A 135 2.91 -1.99 2.02
N ALA A 136 2.62 -1.48 3.23
CA ALA A 136 2.44 -2.31 4.42
C ALA A 136 1.31 -3.34 4.26
N GLY A 137 0.17 -2.93 3.69
CA GLY A 137 -0.94 -3.85 3.38
C GLY A 137 -0.56 -4.92 2.35
N LEU A 138 0.15 -4.54 1.29
CA LEU A 138 0.64 -5.48 0.27
C LEU A 138 1.65 -6.47 0.86
N MET A 139 2.58 -6.00 1.70
CA MET A 139 3.51 -6.86 2.43
C MET A 139 2.79 -7.83 3.37
N ALA A 140 1.79 -7.36 4.13
CA ALA A 140 1.02 -8.21 5.03
C ALA A 140 0.27 -9.32 4.28
N LEU A 141 -0.37 -9.02 3.15
CA LEU A 141 -0.97 -10.04 2.28
C LEU A 141 0.09 -10.98 1.69
N GLY A 142 1.24 -10.44 1.29
CA GLY A 142 2.36 -11.21 0.79
C GLY A 142 2.82 -12.26 1.80
N PHE A 143 3.05 -11.84 3.05
CA PHE A 143 3.39 -12.75 4.13
C PHE A 143 2.30 -13.78 4.40
N TYR A 144 1.03 -13.38 4.36
CA TYR A 144 -0.08 -14.32 4.50
C TYR A 144 -0.05 -15.40 3.40
N PHE A 145 0.23 -15.04 2.14
CA PHE A 145 0.34 -16.00 1.05
C PHE A 145 1.58 -16.89 1.15
N ILE A 146 2.72 -16.37 1.63
CA ILE A 146 3.92 -17.17 1.90
C ILE A 146 3.62 -18.23 2.97
N ASN A 147 2.96 -17.83 4.07
CA ASN A 147 2.64 -18.73 5.19
C ASN A 147 1.50 -19.72 4.88
N THR A 148 0.66 -19.44 3.88
CA THR A 148 -0.46 -20.33 3.49
C THR A 148 -0.21 -21.05 2.16
N ASP A 149 1.03 -21.04 1.66
CA ASP A 149 1.46 -21.70 0.41
C ASP A 149 0.73 -21.23 -0.86
N LYS A 150 0.14 -20.03 -0.85
CA LYS A 150 -0.61 -19.48 -2.00
C LYS A 150 0.26 -18.62 -2.90
N ILE A 151 1.41 -19.16 -3.31
CA ILE A 151 2.49 -18.45 -4.01
C ILE A 151 2.03 -17.75 -5.30
N LYS A 152 1.04 -18.31 -6.01
CA LYS A 152 0.50 -17.72 -7.24
C LYS A 152 -0.03 -16.28 -7.06
N TYR A 153 -0.44 -15.90 -5.86
CA TYR A 153 -0.92 -14.54 -5.58
C TYR A 153 0.19 -13.56 -5.21
N LEU A 154 1.44 -14.03 -5.03
CA LEU A 154 2.58 -13.14 -4.83
C LEU A 154 2.92 -12.37 -6.12
N TYR A 155 2.76 -12.99 -7.29
CA TYR A 155 3.01 -12.35 -8.58
C TYR A 155 2.20 -11.05 -8.77
N PRO A 156 0.86 -11.03 -8.67
CA PRO A 156 0.11 -9.79 -8.80
C PRO A 156 0.43 -8.80 -7.67
N ILE A 157 0.73 -9.25 -6.43
CA ILE A 157 1.13 -8.34 -5.35
C ILE A 157 2.44 -7.63 -5.67
N VAL A 158 3.46 -8.36 -6.12
CA VAL A 158 4.77 -7.80 -6.48
C VAL A 158 4.64 -6.89 -7.68
N PHE A 159 3.88 -7.29 -8.69
CA PHE A 159 3.64 -6.48 -9.88
C PHE A 159 2.97 -5.16 -9.53
N ILE A 160 1.84 -5.20 -8.81
CA ILE A 160 1.09 -4.00 -8.40
C ILE A 160 1.94 -3.16 -7.45
N GLY A 161 2.56 -3.77 -6.44
CA GLY A 161 3.35 -3.05 -5.45
C GLY A 161 4.54 -2.28 -6.02
N ALA A 162 5.09 -2.70 -7.16
CA ALA A 162 6.15 -1.97 -7.85
C ALA A 162 5.69 -0.56 -8.29
N PHE A 163 4.40 -0.37 -8.58
CA PHE A 163 3.79 0.93 -8.90
C PHE A 163 3.49 1.78 -7.65
N ASN A 164 3.80 1.28 -6.46
CA ASN A 164 3.60 2.00 -5.22
C ASN A 164 4.92 2.33 -4.55
N GLU A 165 5.78 1.32 -4.31
CA GLU A 165 7.05 1.53 -3.62
C GLU A 165 8.05 0.40 -3.88
N LEU A 166 9.33 0.77 -4.08
CA LEU A 166 10.41 -0.18 -4.33
C LEU A 166 10.58 -1.23 -3.22
N GLN A 167 10.19 -0.90 -1.98
CA GLN A 167 10.29 -1.79 -0.83
C GLN A 167 9.56 -3.12 -1.02
N ILE A 168 8.57 -3.21 -1.93
CA ILE A 168 7.88 -4.49 -2.20
C ILE A 168 8.83 -5.60 -2.69
N ILE A 169 10.00 -5.24 -3.26
CA ILE A 169 11.02 -6.21 -3.67
C ILE A 169 11.49 -7.09 -2.50
N ILE A 170 11.43 -6.58 -1.26
CA ILE A 170 11.80 -7.31 -0.05
C ILE A 170 10.89 -8.54 0.15
N LEU A 171 9.65 -8.51 -0.35
CA LEU A 171 8.75 -9.67 -0.29
C LEU A 171 9.32 -10.91 -1.02
N ILE A 172 10.13 -10.69 -2.07
CA ILE A 172 10.81 -11.76 -2.80
C ILE A 172 11.88 -12.42 -1.91
N LEU A 173 12.65 -11.60 -1.18
CA LEU A 173 13.62 -12.09 -0.20
C LEU A 173 12.93 -12.87 0.91
N PHE A 174 11.81 -12.35 1.43
CA PHE A 174 11.03 -13.05 2.45
C PHE A 174 10.45 -14.38 1.96
N TYR A 175 10.01 -14.46 0.69
CA TYR A 175 9.61 -15.73 0.10
C TYR A 175 10.77 -16.72 0.06
N PHE A 176 11.93 -16.28 -0.44
CA PHE A 176 13.13 -17.12 -0.60
C PHE A 176 13.65 -17.63 0.75
N PHE A 177 13.84 -16.75 1.73
CA PHE A 177 14.37 -17.11 3.06
C PHE A 177 13.30 -17.71 3.98
N GLY A 178 12.03 -17.35 3.82
CA GLY A 178 10.92 -17.94 4.57
C GLY A 178 10.74 -19.43 4.30
N LYS A 179 11.19 -19.91 3.13
CA LYS A 179 11.27 -21.34 2.78
C LYS A 179 12.58 -21.99 3.24
N ARG A 180 13.09 -21.56 4.41
CA ARG A 180 14.40 -21.86 5.05
C ARG A 180 14.82 -23.34 5.08
N GLY A 181 13.90 -24.30 4.89
CA GLY A 181 14.19 -25.74 4.82
C GLY A 181 14.37 -26.33 3.42
N ASN A 182 14.07 -25.58 2.34
CA ASN A 182 13.92 -26.10 0.98
C ASN A 182 14.82 -25.38 -0.05
N PHE A 183 16.01 -24.90 0.32
CA PHE A 183 16.94 -24.29 -0.66
C PHE A 183 17.37 -25.24 -1.79
N LYS A 184 17.21 -26.56 -1.61
CA LYS A 184 17.42 -27.56 -2.66
C LYS A 184 16.21 -27.74 -3.58
N ASP A 185 15.04 -27.19 -3.22
CA ASP A 185 13.83 -27.26 -4.02
C ASP A 185 13.92 -26.28 -5.21
N LYS A 186 14.01 -26.85 -6.41
CA LYS A 186 14.06 -26.11 -7.67
C LYS A 186 12.84 -25.18 -7.85
N LYS A 187 11.69 -25.51 -7.25
CA LYS A 187 10.49 -24.67 -7.34
C LYS A 187 10.64 -23.35 -6.58
N VAL A 188 11.36 -23.35 -5.45
CA VAL A 188 11.60 -22.12 -4.68
C VAL A 188 12.46 -21.16 -5.49
N TRP A 189 13.54 -21.67 -6.09
CA TRP A 189 14.40 -20.90 -6.98
C TRP A 189 13.64 -20.36 -8.20
N LEU A 190 12.89 -21.22 -8.89
CA LEU A 190 12.12 -20.82 -10.07
C LEU A 190 11.13 -19.70 -9.73
N ASN A 191 10.37 -19.84 -8.65
CA ASN A 191 9.43 -18.80 -8.24
C ASN A 191 10.14 -17.51 -7.83
N ALA A 192 11.28 -17.57 -7.13
CA ALA A 192 12.05 -16.37 -6.77
C ALA A 192 12.55 -15.62 -8.02
N VAL A 193 13.04 -16.35 -9.02
CA VAL A 193 13.43 -15.77 -10.32
C VAL A 193 12.22 -15.16 -11.02
N LEU A 194 11.11 -15.89 -11.13
CA LEU A 194 9.91 -15.38 -11.80
C LEU A 194 9.30 -14.16 -11.08
N LEU A 195 9.32 -14.13 -9.75
CA LEU A 195 8.91 -12.96 -8.97
C LEU A 195 9.83 -11.77 -9.22
N THR A 196 11.15 -12.00 -9.32
CA THR A 196 12.12 -10.95 -9.66
C THR A 196 11.88 -10.42 -11.06
N VAL A 197 11.69 -11.29 -12.05
CA VAL A 197 11.31 -10.90 -13.42
C VAL A 197 10.01 -10.11 -13.42
N THR A 198 9.02 -10.53 -12.65
CA THR A 198 7.73 -9.83 -12.51
C THR A 198 7.92 -8.41 -11.98
N PHE A 199 8.73 -8.24 -10.93
CA PHE A 199 9.08 -6.92 -10.40
C PHE A 199 9.80 -6.06 -11.43
N VAL A 200 10.81 -6.61 -12.10
CA VAL A 200 11.58 -5.89 -13.13
C VAL A 200 10.69 -5.47 -14.29
N ILE A 201 9.81 -6.33 -14.79
CA ILE A 201 8.85 -5.99 -15.85
C ILE A 201 7.95 -4.83 -15.39
N ALA A 202 7.39 -4.90 -14.18
CA ALA A 202 6.55 -3.83 -13.65
C ALA A 202 7.33 -2.51 -13.56
N TYR A 203 8.57 -2.56 -13.06
CA TYR A 203 9.44 -1.39 -12.95
C TYR A 203 9.81 -0.80 -14.32
N VAL A 204 10.12 -1.64 -15.31
CA VAL A 204 10.39 -1.22 -16.69
C VAL A 204 9.15 -0.56 -17.30
N ILE A 205 7.95 -1.10 -17.08
CA ILE A 205 6.70 -0.46 -17.53
C ILE A 205 6.57 0.95 -16.92
N ILE A 206 6.79 1.08 -15.61
CA ILE A 206 6.75 2.39 -14.93
C ILE A 206 7.79 3.34 -15.52
N TYR A 207 9.01 2.86 -15.74
CA TYR A 207 10.10 3.63 -16.32
C TYR A 207 9.77 4.12 -17.73
N LEU A 208 9.18 3.28 -18.58
CA LEU A 208 8.75 3.65 -19.93
C LEU A 208 7.58 4.66 -19.91
N LEU A 209 6.66 4.52 -18.95
CA LEU A 209 5.52 5.44 -18.81
C LEU A 209 5.90 6.81 -18.25
N ARG A 210 6.90 6.87 -17.37
CA ARG A 210 7.28 8.10 -16.65
C ARG A 210 8.60 8.72 -17.11
N GLY A 211 9.34 8.02 -17.95
CA GLY A 211 10.72 8.35 -18.31
C GLY A 211 11.70 8.06 -17.17
N GLY A 212 12.95 7.79 -17.54
CA GLY A 212 14.07 7.84 -16.60
C GLY A 212 14.41 9.28 -16.25
N SER A 213 14.71 9.55 -14.99
CA SER A 213 15.51 10.73 -14.65
C SER A 213 16.69 10.26 -13.81
N ALA A 214 17.76 9.87 -14.49
CA ALA A 214 19.07 10.34 -14.06
C ALA A 214 19.35 11.53 -14.97
N GLY A 215 19.71 12.67 -14.36
CA GLY A 215 19.70 14.02 -14.95
C GLY A 215 20.08 14.14 -16.43
N ASN A 216 19.30 14.97 -17.13
CA ASN A 216 19.75 16.06 -17.99
C ASN A 216 18.50 16.62 -18.69
N ASP A 217 18.26 17.92 -18.50
CA ASP A 217 18.10 18.90 -19.58
C ASP A 217 17.81 20.26 -18.91
N GLU A 218 18.88 21.06 -18.83
CA GLU A 218 18.99 22.52 -18.66
C GLU A 218 18.14 23.25 -17.59
#